data_AF-A0A7C4S8X5-F1
#
_entry.id   AF-A0A7C4S8X5-F1
#
_cell.length_a   1.000
_cell.length_b   1.000
_cell.length_c   1.000
_cell.angle_alpha   90.00
_cell.angle_beta   90.00
_cell.angle_gamma   90.00
#
_symmetry.space_group_name_H-M   'P 1'
#
loop_
_entity.id
_entity.type
_entity.pdbx_description
1 polymer ?
#
loop_
_entity_poly.entity_id
_entity_poly.type
_entity_poly.pdbx_seq_one_letter_code
_entity_poly.pdbx_strand_id
1 'polypeptide(L)'
;MRVNTQESKLPKSSDLKRSAIEYFIRKGYKVEENVSFEGYTGVQRSFDLIVRKGQLAQGVWIKDWNRTIGINMVINLDKAAEEVGLPNPIIIGEKFSDHAKAYANRRRIMLLTKRDILQSLR
;
A
#
# COMPACT_ATOMS: atom_id res chain seq x y z
N MET A 1 -27.93 -31.72 -15.09
CA MET A 1 -27.17 -30.59 -15.67
C MET A 1 -27.67 -29.31 -15.04
N ARG A 2 -26.98 -28.79 -14.02
CA ARG A 2 -27.27 -27.49 -13.40
C ARG A 2 -25.94 -26.76 -13.28
N VAL A 3 -25.72 -25.85 -14.21
CA VAL A 3 -24.62 -24.88 -14.14
C VAL A 3 -25.03 -23.82 -13.13
N ASN A 4 -24.52 -23.91 -11.90
CA ASN A 4 -24.58 -22.81 -10.95
C ASN A 4 -23.45 -21.84 -11.32
N THR A 5 -23.82 -20.81 -12.07
CA THR A 5 -23.00 -19.61 -12.26
C THR A 5 -22.89 -18.91 -10.90
N GLN A 6 -21.78 -19.11 -10.21
CA GLN A 6 -21.42 -18.24 -9.09
C GLN A 6 -20.87 -16.94 -9.66
N GLU A 7 -21.66 -15.88 -9.52
CA GLU A 7 -21.23 -14.50 -9.75
C GLU A 7 -19.89 -14.25 -9.05
N SER A 8 -18.91 -13.84 -9.84
CA SER A 8 -17.61 -13.38 -9.38
C SER A 8 -17.80 -12.12 -8.53
N LYS A 9 -17.85 -12.30 -7.21
CA LYS A 9 -17.67 -11.20 -6.25
C LYS A 9 -16.24 -10.68 -6.39
N LEU A 10 -16.06 -9.67 -7.24
CA LEU A 10 -14.94 -8.75 -7.13
C LEU A 10 -14.92 -8.25 -5.67
N PRO A 11 -13.79 -8.37 -4.94
CA PRO A 11 -13.76 -8.00 -3.53
C PRO A 11 -14.11 -6.51 -3.40
N LYS A 12 -15.11 -6.20 -2.55
CA LYS A 12 -15.44 -4.83 -2.15
C LYS A 12 -14.13 -4.15 -1.75
N SER A 13 -13.71 -3.13 -2.50
CA SER A 13 -12.64 -2.23 -2.11
C SER A 13 -12.90 -1.79 -0.67
N SER A 14 -11.97 -2.05 0.25
CA SER A 14 -12.15 -1.72 1.65
C SER A 14 -12.22 -0.19 1.82
N ASP A 15 -12.97 0.30 2.82
CA ASP A 15 -13.18 1.75 3.01
C ASP A 15 -11.85 2.51 3.11
N LEU A 16 -10.83 1.90 3.73
CA LEU A 16 -9.49 2.49 3.81
C LEU A 16 -8.82 2.64 2.45
N LYS A 17 -9.01 1.70 1.52
CA LYS A 17 -8.45 1.79 0.16
C LYS A 17 -9.06 2.96 -0.59
N ARG A 18 -10.38 3.14 -0.51
CA ARG A 18 -11.06 4.28 -1.15
C ARG A 18 -10.56 5.62 -0.60
N SER A 19 -10.46 5.75 0.71
CA SER A 19 -9.93 6.98 1.33
C SER A 19 -8.46 7.21 0.98
N ALA A 20 -7.64 6.15 0.88
CA ALA A 20 -6.26 6.26 0.45
C ALA A 20 -6.13 6.77 -1.00
N ILE A 21 -6.93 6.24 -1.93
CA ILE A 21 -6.97 6.70 -3.32
C ILE A 21 -7.34 8.18 -3.37
N GLU A 22 -8.41 8.58 -2.67
CA GLU A 22 -8.83 9.97 -2.63
C GLU A 22 -7.74 10.89 -2.03
N TYR A 23 -7.08 10.46 -0.96
CA TYR A 23 -5.97 11.17 -0.35
C TYR A 23 -4.84 11.43 -1.36
N PHE A 24 -4.40 10.41 -2.08
CA PHE A 24 -3.33 10.54 -3.06
C PHE A 24 -3.74 11.44 -4.23
N ILE A 25 -4.96 11.30 -4.74
CA ILE A 25 -5.48 12.16 -5.81
C ILE A 25 -5.50 13.63 -5.35
N ARG A 26 -6.02 13.94 -4.16
CA ARG A 26 -6.04 15.32 -3.61
C ARG A 26 -4.62 15.88 -3.40
N LYS A 27 -3.64 15.03 -3.11
CA LYS A 27 -2.22 15.41 -2.99
C LYS A 27 -1.50 15.53 -4.35
N GLY A 28 -2.21 15.34 -5.47
CA GLY A 28 -1.72 15.49 -6.83
C GLY A 28 -0.97 14.28 -7.37
N TYR A 29 -1.25 13.09 -6.84
CA TYR A 29 -0.70 11.83 -7.36
C TYR A 29 -1.60 11.25 -8.45
N LYS A 30 -0.99 10.59 -9.44
CA LYS A 30 -1.66 9.59 -10.26
C LYS A 30 -1.67 8.27 -9.50
N VAL A 31 -2.77 7.52 -9.57
CA VAL A 31 -2.95 6.28 -8.80
C VAL A 31 -3.29 5.14 -9.77
N GLU A 32 -2.59 4.03 -9.65
CA GLU A 32 -2.84 2.77 -10.36
C GLU A 32 -3.13 1.69 -9.31
N GLU A 33 -4.16 0.85 -9.52
CA GLU A 33 -4.58 -0.16 -8.54
C GLU A 33 -4.11 -1.57 -8.92
N ASN A 34 -3.88 -2.43 -7.91
CA ASN A 34 -3.65 -3.88 -8.05
C ASN A 34 -2.53 -4.22 -9.05
N VAL A 35 -1.40 -3.53 -8.94
CA VAL A 35 -0.29 -3.69 -9.88
C VAL A 35 0.66 -4.76 -9.36
N SER A 36 1.08 -5.65 -10.26
CA SER A 36 2.10 -6.66 -9.97
C SER A 36 3.27 -6.48 -10.93
N PHE A 37 4.48 -6.56 -10.38
CA PHE A 37 5.73 -6.47 -11.11
C PHE A 37 6.51 -7.76 -10.91
N GLU A 38 7.27 -8.14 -11.93
CA GLU A 38 8.31 -9.15 -11.76
C GLU A 38 9.52 -8.47 -11.14
N GLY A 39 9.94 -8.92 -9.96
CA GLY A 39 11.15 -8.43 -9.30
C GLY A 39 12.41 -8.93 -9.99
N TYR A 40 13.56 -8.32 -9.69
CA TYR A 40 14.85 -8.71 -10.30
C TYR A 40 15.26 -10.17 -10.02
N THR A 41 14.63 -10.83 -9.04
CA THR A 41 14.82 -12.26 -8.70
C THR A 41 13.84 -13.20 -9.40
N GLY A 42 12.96 -12.69 -10.27
CA GLY A 42 11.85 -13.44 -10.88
C GLY A 42 10.65 -13.65 -9.94
N VAL A 43 10.71 -13.13 -8.71
CA VAL A 43 9.58 -13.20 -7.76
C VAL A 43 8.58 -12.11 -8.09
N GLN A 44 7.31 -12.50 -8.26
CA GLN A 44 6.24 -11.54 -8.46
C GLN A 44 5.96 -10.75 -7.17
N ARG A 45 6.01 -9.41 -7.25
CA ARG A 45 5.69 -8.50 -6.15
C ARG A 45 4.44 -7.71 -6.49
N SER A 46 3.46 -7.80 -5.61
CA SER A 46 2.17 -7.11 -5.75
C SER A 46 2.05 -5.95 -4.78
N PHE A 47 1.44 -4.87 -5.26
CA PHE A 47 1.12 -3.68 -4.49
C PHE A 47 -0.37 -3.39 -4.57
N ASP A 48 -0.94 -2.89 -3.48
CA ASP A 48 -2.35 -2.52 -3.44
C ASP A 48 -2.59 -1.32 -4.36
N LEU A 49 -1.65 -0.35 -4.36
CA LEU A 49 -1.59 0.78 -5.27
C LEU A 49 -0.16 1.08 -5.72
N ILE A 50 -0.01 1.68 -6.89
CA ILE A 50 1.16 2.46 -7.29
C ILE A 50 0.75 3.93 -7.38
N VAL A 51 1.50 4.79 -6.69
CA VAL A 51 1.24 6.23 -6.70
C VAL A 51 2.40 6.96 -7.36
N ARG A 52 2.09 7.91 -8.24
CA ARG A 52 3.11 8.64 -9.00
C ARG A 52 2.93 10.14 -8.89
N LYS A 53 4.01 10.85 -8.56
CA LYS A 53 4.07 12.31 -8.54
C LYS A 53 5.34 12.78 -9.24
N GLY A 54 5.19 13.43 -10.39
CA GLY A 54 6.32 13.71 -11.28
C GLY A 54 6.96 12.41 -11.77
N GLN A 55 8.27 12.29 -11.61
CA GLN A 55 9.05 11.10 -11.97
C GLN A 55 9.11 10.03 -10.86
N LEU A 56 8.58 10.33 -9.66
CA LEU A 56 8.64 9.43 -8.53
C LEU A 56 7.41 8.51 -8.52
N ALA A 57 7.63 7.21 -8.70
CA ALA A 57 6.64 6.15 -8.50
C ALA A 57 6.93 5.40 -7.19
N GLN A 58 5.90 5.17 -6.38
CA GLN A 58 6.02 4.55 -5.05
C GLN A 58 5.02 3.40 -4.94
N GLY A 59 5.48 2.27 -4.39
CA GLY A 59 4.62 1.13 -4.06
C GLY A 59 3.87 1.36 -2.75
N VAL A 60 2.57 1.05 -2.73
CA VAL A 60 1.72 1.22 -1.54
C VAL A 60 1.13 -0.13 -1.11
N TRP A 61 1.30 -0.45 0.17
CA TRP A 61 0.54 -1.50 0.84
C TRP A 61 -0.52 -0.93 1.77
N ILE A 62 -1.73 -1.45 1.71
CA ILE A 62 -2.86 -1.09 2.55
C ILE A 62 -3.21 -2.28 3.42
N LYS A 63 -3.09 -2.11 4.73
CA LYS A 63 -3.41 -3.13 5.73
C LYS A 63 -4.60 -2.65 6.55
N ASP A 64 -5.78 -2.83 5.96
CA ASP A 64 -7.07 -2.48 6.57
C ASP A 64 -7.51 -3.52 7.60
N TRP A 65 -6.74 -3.59 8.68
CA TRP A 65 -7.03 -4.44 9.83
C TRP A 65 -6.95 -3.62 11.11
N ASN A 66 -7.73 -4.01 12.12
CA ASN A 66 -7.71 -3.33 13.42
C ASN A 66 -6.60 -3.87 14.32
N ARG A 67 -5.34 -3.85 13.84
CA ARG A 67 -4.15 -4.30 14.60
C ARG A 67 -2.92 -3.45 14.30
N THR A 68 -2.00 -3.44 15.25
CA THR A 68 -0.69 -2.77 15.12
C THR A 68 0.17 -3.48 14.09
N ILE A 69 0.71 -2.72 13.13
CA ILE A 69 1.68 -3.19 12.16
C ILE A 69 3.06 -3.24 12.80
N GLY A 70 3.62 -4.45 12.86
CA GLY A 70 4.98 -4.70 13.34
C GLY A 70 6.05 -4.48 12.27
N ILE A 71 7.31 -4.49 12.72
CA ILE A 71 8.49 -4.22 11.88
C ILE A 71 8.61 -5.15 10.66
N ASN A 72 8.25 -6.43 10.81
CA ASN A 72 8.37 -7.42 9.73
C ASN A 72 7.55 -7.04 8.49
N MET A 73 6.37 -6.43 8.67
CA MET A 73 5.56 -5.98 7.54
C MET A 73 6.23 -4.84 6.78
N VAL A 74 6.87 -3.92 7.51
CA VAL A 74 7.60 -2.79 6.93
C VAL A 74 8.86 -3.26 6.22
N ILE A 75 9.61 -4.21 6.79
CA ILE A 75 10.76 -4.85 6.14
C ILE A 75 10.35 -5.56 4.84
N ASN A 76 9.23 -6.29 4.87
CA ASN A 76 8.76 -7.00 3.69
C ASN A 76 8.34 -6.05 2.57
N LEU A 77 7.73 -4.91 2.92
CA LEU A 77 7.42 -3.85 1.95
C LEU A 77 8.72 -3.27 1.36
N ASP A 78 9.70 -2.94 2.20
CA ASP A 78 10.98 -2.39 1.77
C ASP A 78 11.65 -3.29 0.74
N LYS A 79 11.78 -4.58 1.07
CA LYS A 79 12.35 -5.60 0.17
C LYS A 79 11.55 -5.75 -1.12
N ALA A 80 10.22 -5.80 -1.03
CA ALA A 80 9.38 -5.93 -2.21
C ALA A 80 9.53 -4.73 -3.15
N ALA A 81 9.66 -3.52 -2.60
CA ALA A 81 9.81 -2.29 -3.36
C ALA A 81 11.22 -2.14 -3.95
N GLU A 82 12.25 -2.52 -3.19
CA GLU A 82 13.64 -2.63 -3.65
C GLU A 82 13.76 -3.61 -4.83
N GLU A 83 13.04 -4.73 -4.78
CA GLU A 83 13.03 -5.73 -5.84
C GLU A 83 12.49 -5.26 -7.19
N VAL A 84 11.64 -4.23 -7.19
CA VAL A 84 10.98 -3.71 -8.39
C VAL A 84 11.36 -2.27 -8.70
N GLY A 85 12.37 -1.73 -8.00
CA GLY A 85 12.87 -0.37 -8.23
C GLY A 85 11.89 0.74 -7.84
N LEU A 86 11.03 0.52 -6.85
CA LEU A 86 10.09 1.52 -6.34
C LEU A 86 10.64 2.17 -5.06
N PRO A 87 11.26 3.36 -5.12
CA PRO A 87 11.83 4.01 -3.95
C PRO A 87 10.75 4.55 -2.99
N ASN A 88 11.13 4.73 -1.73
CA ASN A 88 10.31 5.33 -0.67
C ASN A 88 8.90 4.70 -0.58
N PRO A 89 8.77 3.39 -0.37
CA PRO A 89 7.46 2.77 -0.37
C PRO A 89 6.59 3.27 0.78
N ILE A 90 5.27 3.10 0.64
CA ILE A 90 4.28 3.61 1.58
C ILE A 90 3.49 2.43 2.17
N ILE A 91 3.31 2.41 3.48
CA ILE A 91 2.38 1.48 4.13
C ILE A 91 1.30 2.24 4.88
N ILE A 92 0.06 1.79 4.68
CA ILE A 92 -1.14 2.35 5.26
C ILE A 92 -1.73 1.35 6.24
N GLY A 93 -2.07 1.79 7.45
CA GLY A 93 -2.73 0.93 8.43
C GLY A 93 -3.34 1.68 9.59
N GLU A 94 -3.77 0.95 10.63
CA GLU A 94 -4.39 1.57 11.81
C GLU A 94 -3.34 2.19 12.74
N LYS A 95 -2.31 1.42 13.10
CA LYS A 95 -1.21 1.81 14.00
C LYS A 95 0.09 1.10 13.63
N PHE A 96 1.22 1.67 14.02
CA PHE A 96 2.55 1.10 13.82
C PHE A 96 3.28 0.93 15.14
N SER A 97 4.02 -0.17 15.31
CA SER A 97 4.88 -0.37 16.48
C SER A 97 6.08 0.56 16.45
N ASP A 98 6.73 0.78 17.59
CA ASP A 98 7.89 1.69 17.65
C ASP A 98 9.08 1.15 16.86
N HIS A 99 9.26 -0.17 16.82
CA HIS A 99 10.22 -0.84 15.94
C HIS A 99 9.94 -0.57 14.46
N ALA A 100 8.66 -0.59 14.05
CA ALA A 100 8.25 -0.28 12.68
C ALA A 100 8.56 1.19 12.34
N LYS A 101 8.24 2.13 13.24
CA LYS A 101 8.56 3.56 13.07
C LYS A 101 10.07 3.81 12.97
N ALA A 102 10.86 3.20 13.86
CA ALA A 102 12.31 3.35 13.89
C ALA A 102 12.96 2.84 12.59
N TYR A 103 12.52 1.67 12.10
CA TYR A 103 13.00 1.12 10.83
C TYR A 103 12.58 2.00 9.64
N ALA A 104 11.32 2.40 9.58
CA ALA A 104 10.78 3.21 8.49
C ALA A 104 11.51 4.55 8.35
N ASN A 105 11.79 5.23 9.46
CA ASN A 105 12.56 6.47 9.47
C ASN A 105 13.95 6.30 8.84
N ARG A 106 14.66 5.22 9.21
CA ARG A 106 16.01 4.92 8.68
C ARG A 106 16.01 4.59 7.18
N ARG A 107 14.96 3.95 6.68
CA ARG A 107 14.85 3.45 5.30
C ARG A 107 14.00 4.35 4.39
N ARG A 108 13.55 5.52 4.87
CA ARG A 108 12.67 6.46 4.15
C ARG A 108 11.35 5.83 3.68
N ILE A 109 10.81 4.92 4.48
CA ILE A 109 9.50 4.30 4.24
C ILE A 109 8.44 5.19 4.88
N MET A 110 7.40 5.53 4.11
CA MET A 110 6.32 6.37 4.61
C MET A 110 5.29 5.52 5.34
N LEU A 111 5.02 5.87 6.59
CA LEU A 111 3.95 5.27 7.39
C LEU A 111 2.77 6.24 7.41
N LEU A 112 1.60 5.81 6.93
CA LEU A 112 0.36 6.58 7.02
C LEU A 112 -0.66 5.81 7.84
N THR A 113 -1.25 6.47 8.82
CA THR A 113 -2.39 5.90 9.55
C THR A 113 -3.70 6.22 8.85
N LYS A 114 -4.72 5.40 9.10
CA LYS A 114 -6.11 5.71 8.74
C LYS A 114 -6.52 7.11 9.22
N ARG A 115 -6.08 7.49 10.42
CA ARG A 115 -6.31 8.83 10.98
C ARG A 115 -5.68 9.93 10.13
N ASP A 116 -4.42 9.77 9.71
CA ASP A 116 -3.71 10.75 8.88
C ASP A 116 -4.45 10.99 7.56
N ILE A 117 -4.89 9.90 6.92
CA ILE A 117 -5.67 9.93 5.69
C ILE A 117 -6.98 10.68 5.90
N LEU A 118 -7.80 10.25 6.88
CA LEU A 118 -9.11 10.84 7.12
C LEU A 118 -9.03 12.32 7.54
N GLN A 119 -8.01 12.71 8.30
CA GLN A 119 -7.81 14.11 8.68
C GLN A 119 -7.49 15.01 7.48
N SER A 120 -6.78 14.49 6.49
CA SER A 120 -6.44 15.25 5.28
C SER A 120 -7.58 15.39 4.27
N LEU A 121 -8.64 14.59 4.41
CA LEU A 121 -9.83 14.62 3.56
C LEU A 121 -10.92 15.57 4.07
N ARG A 122 -10.79 16.04 5.31
CA ARG A 122 -11.62 17.10 5.90
C ARG A 122 -11.18 18.46 5.36
#